data_AF-E8LMB5-F1
#
_entry.id   AF-E8LMB5-F1
#
_cell.length_a   1.000
_cell.length_b   1.000
_cell.length_c   1.000
_cell.angle_alpha   90.00
_cell.angle_beta   90.00
_cell.angle_gamma   90.00
#
_symmetry.space_group_name_H-M   'P 1'
#
loop_
_entity.id
_entity.type
_entity.pdbx_description
1 polymer ?
#
loop_
_entity_poly.entity_id
_entity_poly.type
_entity_poly.pdbx_seq_one_letter_code
_entity_poly.pdbx_strand_id
1 'polypeptide(L)'
;MMLPFTVVQCAQRSPEWQRLRRLHFTATDAARLSGRKVSTDALLKEKLGLVPEPDLSRSPYVQEGILYEEKLRKFLVRSCPYLLEPGMDDLPQFVALSRDEPFFMASLDAYYIKGREVFEFKNVYSKNHERFADVMLNGLNSKVAREGNWYDQVQWQLICTHAVKARLYVHHFNPATKEHELRLINIKPDPQRMRELIMLGFEFKRAFIDADRLKLQQDASSYVYPREEAARFGAVIEKYRLAVERGRQMQREFKRCQDEIERLRGVLISALYKPDYDTVIAGPVTFTKSVKQGKIDPQGVRTKSWT
;
A
#
# COMPACT_ATOMS: atom_id res chain seq x y z
N MET A 1 20.27 26.22 21.25
CA MET A 1 20.98 25.08 20.60
C MET A 1 20.53 25.01 19.15
N MET A 2 21.45 24.89 18.19
CA MET A 2 21.06 24.75 16.78
C MET A 2 20.63 23.29 16.53
N LEU A 3 19.43 23.08 15.99
CA LEU A 3 18.97 21.74 15.60
C LEU A 3 19.84 21.20 14.45
N PRO A 4 20.15 19.89 14.41
CA PRO A 4 20.96 19.28 13.35
C PRO A 4 20.18 19.06 12.04
N PHE A 5 18.98 19.62 11.94
CA PHE A 5 18.10 19.56 10.78
C PHE A 5 17.51 20.96 10.52
N THR A 6 16.90 21.14 9.35
CA THR A 6 16.18 22.37 9.03
C THR A 6 14.71 22.19 9.32
N VAL A 7 14.12 23.08 10.11
CA VAL A 7 12.68 23.08 10.41
C VAL A 7 11.96 23.88 9.34
N VAL A 8 11.00 23.25 8.67
CA VAL A 8 10.08 23.95 7.77
C VAL A 8 8.87 24.42 8.57
N GLN A 9 8.58 25.71 8.48
CA GLN A 9 7.42 26.32 9.13
C GLN A 9 6.15 25.98 8.34
N CYS A 10 5.56 24.82 8.61
CA CYS A 10 4.24 24.46 8.10
C CYS A 10 3.48 23.58 9.09
N ALA A 11 2.17 23.77 9.16
CA ALA A 11 1.31 22.92 9.99
C ALA A 11 1.17 21.55 9.34
N GLN A 12 1.40 20.46 10.08
CA GLN A 12 1.14 19.12 9.55
C GLN A 12 -0.34 18.99 9.16
N ARG A 13 -0.61 18.19 8.12
CA ARG A 13 -1.93 18.01 7.49
C ARG A 13 -2.49 19.22 6.74
N SER A 14 -1.77 20.35 6.71
CA SER A 14 -2.11 21.49 5.84
C SER A 14 -1.88 21.16 4.35
N PRO A 15 -2.54 21.89 3.42
CA PRO A 15 -2.24 21.82 2.00
C PRO A 15 -0.77 22.12 1.67
N GLU A 16 -0.14 23.05 2.38
CA GLU A 16 1.27 23.41 2.26
C GLU A 16 2.17 22.22 2.60
N TRP A 17 1.86 21.53 3.70
CA TRP A 17 2.55 20.32 4.13
C TRP A 17 2.41 19.19 3.11
N GLN A 18 1.22 18.99 2.54
CA GLN A 18 1.02 18.01 1.46
C GLN A 18 1.83 18.35 0.20
N ARG A 19 1.89 19.63 -0.20
CA ARG A 19 2.73 20.09 -1.31
C ARG A 19 4.21 19.80 -1.05
N LEU A 20 4.71 20.14 0.14
CA LEU A 20 6.09 19.86 0.54
C LEU A 20 6.41 18.37 0.49
N ARG A 21 5.50 17.54 1.00
CA ARG A 21 5.64 16.07 0.96
C ARG A 21 5.76 15.52 -0.46
N ARG A 22 5.18 16.16 -1.48
CA ARG A 22 5.32 15.71 -2.87
C ARG A 22 6.71 16.00 -3.46
N LEU A 23 7.40 17.01 -2.94
CA LEU A 23 8.71 17.46 -3.42
C LEU A 23 9.89 16.80 -2.71
N HIS A 24 9.64 15.98 -1.68
CA HIS A 24 10.67 15.38 -0.84
C HIS A 24 10.44 13.89 -0.65
N PHE A 25 11.49 13.15 -0.31
CA PHE A 25 11.41 11.76 0.09
C PHE A 25 11.20 11.64 1.61
N THR A 26 10.03 11.13 2.02
CA THR A 26 9.56 11.19 3.41
C THR A 26 9.77 9.89 4.17
N ALA A 27 9.72 9.94 5.51
CA ALA A 27 9.75 8.76 6.37
C ALA A 27 8.74 7.67 5.97
N THR A 28 7.52 8.09 5.62
CA THR A 28 6.49 7.16 5.15
C THR A 28 6.79 6.58 3.77
N ASP A 29 7.50 7.31 2.91
CA ASP A 29 7.90 6.80 1.60
C ASP A 29 9.02 5.77 1.71
N ALA A 30 10.01 6.07 2.57
CA ALA A 30 11.07 5.13 2.90
C ALA A 30 10.49 3.81 3.37
N ALA A 31 9.57 3.85 4.35
CA ALA A 31 8.87 2.68 4.87
C ALA A 31 8.08 1.92 3.79
N ARG A 32 7.37 2.62 2.91
CA ARG A 32 6.58 2.01 1.82
C ARG A 32 7.47 1.34 0.77
N LEU A 33 8.55 1.97 0.35
CA LEU A 33 9.48 1.40 -0.64
C LEU A 33 10.28 0.23 -0.07
N SER A 34 10.91 0.41 1.10
CA SER A 34 11.74 -0.64 1.70
C SER A 34 10.90 -1.85 2.12
N GLY A 35 9.65 -1.62 2.53
CA GLY A 35 8.66 -2.67 2.83
C GLY A 35 8.01 -3.28 1.59
N ARG A 36 8.43 -2.88 0.38
CA ARG A 36 7.92 -3.33 -0.93
C ARG A 36 6.39 -3.18 -1.06
N LYS A 37 5.83 -2.17 -0.41
CA LYS A 37 4.40 -1.82 -0.46
C LYS A 37 4.05 -1.00 -1.69
N VAL A 38 5.04 -0.34 -2.26
CA VAL A 38 4.94 0.43 -3.50
C VAL A 38 6.23 0.23 -4.29
N SER A 39 6.14 0.25 -5.62
CA SER A 39 7.33 0.30 -6.47
C SER A 39 7.83 1.74 -6.59
N THR A 40 9.09 1.92 -6.98
CA THR A 40 9.66 3.24 -7.29
C THR A 40 8.81 3.99 -8.32
N ASP A 41 8.40 3.33 -9.41
CA ASP A 41 7.54 3.92 -10.45
C ASP A 41 6.18 4.38 -9.91
N ALA A 42 5.51 3.56 -9.10
CA ALA A 42 4.22 3.92 -8.53
C ALA A 42 4.35 5.13 -7.57
N LEU A 43 5.38 5.16 -6.73
CA LEU A 43 5.63 6.29 -5.86
C LEU A 43 6.01 7.57 -6.64
N LEU A 44 6.79 7.45 -7.72
CA LEU A 44 7.10 8.58 -8.60
C LEU A 44 5.83 9.20 -9.19
N LYS A 45 4.91 8.37 -9.69
CA LYS A 45 3.63 8.83 -10.23
C LYS A 45 2.79 9.57 -9.18
N GLU A 46 2.77 9.08 -7.94
CA GLU A 46 2.13 9.79 -6.83
C GLU A 46 2.79 11.15 -6.57
N LYS A 47 4.13 11.20 -6.49
CA LYS A 47 4.89 12.44 -6.22
C LYS A 47 4.73 13.48 -7.31
N LEU A 48 4.68 13.06 -8.57
CA LEU A 48 4.50 13.93 -9.74
C LEU A 48 3.04 14.36 -9.95
N GLY A 49 2.11 13.89 -9.11
CA GLY A 49 0.68 14.20 -9.20
C GLY A 49 -0.03 13.51 -10.36
N LEU A 50 0.55 12.44 -10.91
CA LEU A 50 -0.03 11.65 -12.01
C LEU A 50 -1.08 10.65 -11.52
N VAL A 51 -1.12 10.38 -10.21
CA VAL A 51 -2.13 9.55 -9.55
C VAL A 51 -2.84 10.40 -8.51
N PRO A 52 -4.19 10.40 -8.48
CA PRO A 52 -4.94 11.12 -7.46
C PRO A 52 -4.66 10.53 -6.07
N GLU A 53 -4.49 11.41 -5.08
CA GLU A 53 -4.37 10.98 -3.68
C GLU A 53 -5.68 10.29 -3.23
N PRO A 54 -5.60 9.17 -2.50
CA PRO A 54 -6.78 8.52 -1.98
C PRO A 54 -7.49 9.44 -0.97
N ASP A 55 -8.81 9.59 -1.12
CA ASP A 55 -9.62 10.31 -0.13
C ASP A 55 -9.75 9.45 1.15
N LEU A 56 -8.97 9.81 2.15
CA LEU A 56 -8.98 9.17 3.46
C LEU A 56 -9.85 9.89 4.49
N SER A 57 -10.55 10.98 4.10
CA SER A 57 -11.32 11.81 5.01
C SER A 57 -12.43 11.05 5.74
N ARG A 58 -12.94 9.98 5.12
CA ARG A 58 -13.99 9.10 5.67
C ARG A 58 -13.45 7.81 6.29
N SER A 59 -12.13 7.62 6.33
CA SER A 59 -11.53 6.42 6.91
C SER A 59 -11.60 6.50 8.44
N PRO A 60 -12.37 5.62 9.12
CA PRO A 60 -12.47 5.66 10.58
C PRO A 60 -11.12 5.41 11.25
N TYR A 61 -10.25 4.61 10.62
CA TYR A 61 -8.88 4.35 11.07
C TYR A 61 -8.05 5.64 11.15
N VAL A 62 -8.16 6.50 10.12
CA VAL A 62 -7.40 7.74 10.03
C VAL A 62 -7.95 8.79 10.98
N GLN A 63 -9.27 8.95 11.04
CA GLN A 63 -9.92 9.88 11.98
C GLN A 63 -9.59 9.53 13.43
N GLU A 64 -9.64 8.24 13.79
CA GLU A 64 -9.30 7.79 15.14
C GLU A 64 -7.82 8.02 15.46
N GLY A 65 -6.92 7.74 14.51
CA GLY A 65 -5.50 8.04 14.65
C GLY A 65 -5.22 9.52 14.90
N ILE A 66 -5.85 10.40 14.10
CA ILE A 66 -5.75 11.86 14.24
C ILE A 66 -6.17 12.32 15.65
N LEU A 67 -7.31 11.80 16.14
CA LEU A 67 -7.86 12.16 17.44
C LEU A 67 -6.92 11.76 18.59
N TYR A 68 -6.32 10.56 18.52
CA TYR A 68 -5.49 10.06 19.61
C TYR A 68 -4.04 10.53 19.56
N GLU A 69 -3.49 10.89 18.39
CA GLU A 69 -2.13 11.43 18.28
C GLU A 69 -1.93 12.67 19.17
N GLU A 70 -2.86 13.64 19.13
CA GLU A 70 -2.80 14.83 19.97
C GLU A 70 -2.94 14.48 21.46
N LYS A 71 -3.84 13.55 21.79
CA LYS A 71 -4.07 13.10 23.17
C LYS A 71 -2.84 12.40 23.74
N LEU A 72 -2.14 11.60 22.94
CA LEU A 72 -0.90 10.92 23.32
C LEU A 72 0.22 11.91 23.60
N ARG A 73 0.35 12.94 22.76
CA ARG A 73 1.35 13.99 22.97
C ARG A 73 1.10 14.73 24.30
N LYS A 74 -0.14 15.17 24.52
CA LYS A 74 -0.55 15.82 25.78
C LYS A 74 -0.37 14.90 26.99
N PHE A 75 -0.68 13.61 26.85
CA PHE A 75 -0.44 12.61 27.88
C PHE A 75 1.05 12.52 28.23
N LEU A 76 1.94 12.46 27.24
CA LEU A 76 3.38 12.40 27.47
C LEU A 76 3.91 13.62 28.20
N VAL A 77 3.48 14.82 27.80
CA VAL A 77 3.86 16.07 28.47
C VAL A 77 3.42 16.05 29.93
N ARG A 78 2.17 15.66 30.21
CA ARG A 78 1.65 15.57 31.58
C ARG A 78 2.37 14.52 32.43
N SER A 79 2.66 13.35 31.86
CA SER A 79 3.29 12.23 32.55
C SER A 79 4.80 12.37 32.68
N CYS A 80 5.43 13.17 31.83
CA CYS A 80 6.87 13.41 31.82
C CYS A 80 7.16 14.92 31.61
N PRO A 81 6.87 15.79 32.61
CA PRO A 81 7.04 17.24 32.46
C PRO A 81 8.48 17.67 32.14
N TYR A 82 9.47 16.84 32.49
CA TYR A 82 10.88 17.07 32.16
C TYR A 82 11.18 17.08 30.65
N LEU A 83 10.24 16.65 29.79
CA LEU A 83 10.36 16.70 28.35
C LEU A 83 10.11 18.10 27.77
N LEU A 84 9.54 19.03 28.56
CA LEU A 84 9.34 20.42 28.15
C LEU A 84 10.55 21.27 28.49
N GLU A 85 10.90 22.18 27.58
CA GLU A 85 11.82 23.28 27.87
C GLU A 85 11.05 24.49 28.42
N PRO A 86 11.69 25.41 29.17
CA PRO A 86 11.02 26.60 29.68
C PRO A 86 10.31 27.39 28.57
N GLY A 87 9.03 27.70 28.77
CA GLY A 87 8.20 28.43 27.81
C GLY A 87 7.52 27.56 26.74
N MET A 88 7.59 26.22 26.85
CA MET A 88 6.88 25.29 25.98
C MET A 88 5.67 24.69 26.71
N ASP A 89 4.51 24.70 26.06
CA ASP A 89 3.28 24.06 26.57
C ASP A 89 3.05 22.66 26.01
N ASP A 90 3.78 22.29 24.95
CA ASP A 90 3.67 21.00 24.28
C ASP A 90 5.01 20.59 23.64
N LEU A 91 5.14 19.30 23.32
CA LEU A 91 6.24 18.82 22.49
C LEU A 91 6.08 19.30 21.04
N PRO A 92 7.14 19.79 20.40
CA PRO A 92 7.05 20.33 19.06
C PRO A 92 6.86 19.23 18.03
N GLN A 93 5.97 19.48 17.08
CA GLN A 93 5.85 18.74 15.84
C GLN A 93 6.69 19.40 14.76
N PHE A 94 7.81 18.79 14.38
CA PHE A 94 8.66 19.33 13.31
C PHE A 94 8.39 18.65 11.97
N VAL A 95 8.43 19.47 10.93
CA VAL A 95 8.70 19.03 9.56
C VAL A 95 10.18 19.28 9.33
N ALA A 96 10.97 18.21 9.45
CA ALA A 96 12.42 18.24 9.46
C ALA A 96 12.96 17.86 8.08
N LEU A 97 13.78 18.73 7.49
CA LEU A 97 14.64 18.42 6.35
C LEU A 97 16.03 18.06 6.87
N SER A 98 16.60 16.97 6.34
CA SER A 98 17.99 16.63 6.65
C SER A 98 18.92 17.73 6.15
N ARG A 99 19.96 18.05 6.94
CA ARG A 99 21.02 18.96 6.50
C ARG A 99 22.02 18.27 5.57
N ASP A 100 22.20 16.97 5.71
CA ASP A 100 23.10 16.19 4.86
C ASP A 100 22.52 16.04 3.45
N GLU A 101 21.20 15.89 3.34
CA GLU A 101 20.49 15.81 2.05
C GLU A 101 19.11 16.48 2.16
N PRO A 102 18.95 17.74 1.71
CA PRO A 102 17.70 18.48 1.85
C PRO A 102 16.48 17.85 1.17
N PHE A 103 16.66 16.92 0.21
CA PHE A 103 15.56 16.15 -0.36
C PHE A 103 14.94 15.14 0.62
N PHE A 104 15.64 14.79 1.70
CA PHE A 104 15.15 13.87 2.72
C PHE A 104 14.37 14.63 3.80
N MET A 105 13.13 14.20 4.04
CA MET A 105 12.22 14.84 4.96
C MET A 105 11.61 13.85 5.97
N ALA A 106 11.34 14.32 7.17
CA ALA A 106 10.51 13.64 8.14
C ALA A 106 9.46 14.60 8.71
N SER A 107 8.24 14.12 8.90
CA SER A 107 7.25 14.77 9.75
C SER A 107 7.20 13.98 11.05
N LEU A 108 7.39 14.67 12.18
CA LEU A 108 7.53 14.06 13.51
C LEU A 108 6.27 14.30 14.32
N ASP A 109 5.78 13.29 15.03
CA ASP A 109 4.61 13.44 15.90
C ASP A 109 4.94 14.21 17.18
N ALA A 110 6.18 14.09 17.65
CA ALA A 110 6.80 14.94 18.66
C ALA A 110 8.34 14.81 18.64
N TYR A 111 9.03 15.84 19.16
CA TYR A 111 10.49 15.84 19.30
C TYR A 111 10.95 16.46 20.61
N TYR A 112 11.74 15.74 21.41
CA TYR A 112 12.36 16.31 22.60
C TYR A 112 13.74 16.86 22.26
N ILE A 113 13.86 18.19 22.28
CA ILE A 113 15.03 18.95 21.81
C ILE A 113 16.28 18.62 22.62
N LYS A 114 16.27 18.89 23.93
CA LYS A 114 17.41 18.61 24.82
C LYS A 114 17.88 17.16 24.78
N GLY A 115 16.95 16.20 24.67
CA GLY A 115 17.27 14.77 24.62
C GLY A 115 17.61 14.23 23.23
N ARG A 116 17.45 15.04 22.17
CA ARG A 116 17.56 14.63 20.76
C ARG A 116 16.80 13.34 20.50
N GLU A 117 15.52 13.32 20.85
CA GLU A 117 14.68 12.12 20.86
C GLU A 117 13.42 12.33 20.02
N VAL A 118 13.19 11.41 19.09
CA VAL A 118 11.97 11.37 18.26
C VAL A 118 10.88 10.59 18.99
N PHE A 119 9.65 11.09 18.94
CA PHE A 119 8.47 10.37 19.37
C PHE A 119 7.58 10.12 18.15
N GLU A 120 7.28 8.85 17.89
CA GLU A 120 6.36 8.39 16.85
C GLU A 120 5.15 7.76 17.52
N PHE A 121 3.95 8.11 17.07
CA PHE A 121 2.69 7.62 17.60
C PHE A 121 1.97 6.78 16.56
N LYS A 122 1.54 5.58 16.96
CA LYS A 122 0.68 4.71 16.17
C LYS A 122 -0.58 4.41 16.94
N ASN A 123 -1.71 4.39 16.23
CA ASN A 123 -2.98 3.98 16.78
C ASN A 123 -3.42 2.66 16.12
N VAL A 124 -3.63 1.62 16.92
CA VAL A 124 -4.35 0.42 16.47
C VAL A 124 -5.84 0.65 16.72
N TYR A 125 -6.60 0.62 15.63
CA TYR A 125 -8.04 0.90 15.64
C TYR A 125 -8.77 0.17 16.76
N SER A 126 -9.60 0.90 17.49
CA SER A 126 -10.35 0.45 18.68
C SER A 126 -11.13 -0.86 18.48
N LYS A 127 -11.61 -1.13 17.26
CA LYS A 127 -12.32 -2.39 16.94
C LYS A 127 -11.41 -3.58 16.61
N ASN A 128 -10.09 -3.42 16.70
CA ASN A 128 -9.12 -4.46 16.33
C ASN A 128 -8.15 -4.77 17.47
N HIS A 129 -8.71 -5.22 18.60
CA HIS A 129 -7.96 -5.54 19.81
C HIS A 129 -6.90 -6.62 19.57
N GLU A 130 -7.19 -7.64 18.75
CA GLU A 130 -6.25 -8.71 18.43
C GLU A 130 -4.94 -8.19 17.81
N ARG A 131 -5.01 -7.18 16.94
CA ARG A 131 -3.82 -6.54 16.38
C ARG A 131 -3.00 -5.81 17.45
N PHE A 132 -3.66 -5.22 18.44
CA PHE A 132 -2.96 -4.55 19.53
C PHE A 132 -2.35 -5.57 20.50
N ALA A 133 -3.06 -6.65 20.81
CA ALA A 133 -2.54 -7.77 21.61
C ALA A 133 -1.26 -8.36 20.96
N ASP A 134 -1.24 -8.50 19.64
CA ASP A 134 -0.04 -8.90 18.88
C ASP A 134 1.11 -7.88 19.04
N VAL A 135 0.83 -6.57 19.03
CA VAL A 135 1.84 -5.53 19.31
C VAL A 135 2.37 -5.63 20.74
N MET A 136 1.52 -5.90 21.72
CA MET A 136 1.93 -6.06 23.12
C MET A 136 2.91 -7.21 23.28
N LEU A 137 2.63 -8.35 22.63
CA LEU A 137 3.45 -9.55 22.69
C LEU A 137 4.73 -9.44 21.84
N ASN A 138 4.59 -9.01 20.58
CA ASN A 138 5.63 -9.13 19.57
C ASN A 138 6.30 -7.79 19.20
N GLY A 139 5.80 -6.66 19.69
CA GLY A 139 6.36 -5.34 19.41
C GLY A 139 6.45 -5.06 17.90
N LEU A 140 7.66 -4.73 17.41
CA LEU A 140 7.92 -4.50 15.99
C LEU A 140 7.79 -5.76 15.12
N ASN A 141 7.80 -6.96 15.71
CA ASN A 141 7.58 -8.21 14.97
C ASN A 141 6.09 -8.51 14.75
N SER A 142 5.19 -7.75 15.39
CA SER A 142 3.75 -7.86 15.15
C SER A 142 3.39 -7.66 13.68
N LYS A 143 2.31 -8.28 13.25
CA LYS A 143 1.83 -8.21 11.87
C LYS A 143 1.60 -6.76 11.43
N VAL A 144 0.92 -5.97 12.26
CA VAL A 144 0.61 -4.56 11.95
C VAL A 144 1.87 -3.69 11.86
N ALA A 145 2.87 -3.93 12.71
CA ALA A 145 4.14 -3.20 12.66
C ALA A 145 4.95 -3.53 11.41
N ARG A 146 4.99 -4.81 11.00
CA ARG A 146 5.64 -5.25 9.76
C ARG A 146 4.90 -4.78 8.51
N GLU A 147 3.56 -4.79 8.54
CA GLU A 147 2.74 -4.29 7.43
C GLU A 147 2.90 -2.78 7.22
N GLY A 148 2.96 -2.00 8.30
CA GLY A 148 3.21 -0.56 8.26
C GLY A 148 4.70 -0.19 8.15
N ASN A 149 5.58 -1.18 8.24
CA ASN A 149 7.03 -1.04 8.27
C ASN A 149 7.53 0.07 9.21
N TRP A 150 7.04 0.05 10.46
CA TRP A 150 7.27 1.12 11.42
C TRP A 150 8.74 1.31 11.79
N TYR A 151 9.53 0.24 11.79
CA TYR A 151 10.95 0.31 12.10
C TYR A 151 11.69 1.22 11.13
N ASP A 152 11.52 1.01 9.82
CA ASP A 152 12.19 1.82 8.80
C ASP A 152 11.69 3.26 8.78
N GLN A 153 10.40 3.49 9.05
CA GLN A 153 9.87 4.84 9.19
C GLN A 153 10.62 5.59 10.30
N VAL A 154 10.82 4.94 11.46
CA VAL A 154 11.52 5.56 12.60
C VAL A 154 13.01 5.70 12.33
N GLN A 155 13.67 4.71 11.71
CA GLN A 155 15.08 4.85 11.28
C GLN A 155 15.25 6.04 10.31
N TRP A 156 14.30 6.27 9.40
CA TRP A 156 14.32 7.43 8.51
C TRP A 156 14.19 8.76 9.26
N GLN A 157 13.33 8.83 10.29
CA GLN A 157 13.23 10.02 11.14
C GLN A 157 14.55 10.29 11.87
N LEU A 158 15.22 9.24 12.36
CA LEU A 158 16.54 9.34 12.98
C LEU A 158 17.62 9.79 11.97
N ILE A 159 17.56 9.36 10.71
CA ILE A 159 18.42 9.88 9.62
C ILE A 159 18.21 11.38 9.43
N CYS A 160 16.94 11.81 9.26
CA CYS A 160 16.65 13.21 8.95
C CYS A 160 16.97 14.18 10.08
N THR A 161 16.96 13.70 11.33
CA THR A 161 17.05 14.55 12.52
C THR A 161 18.34 14.36 13.32
N HIS A 162 19.17 13.38 12.98
CA HIS A 162 20.29 12.91 13.79
C HIS A 162 19.92 12.70 15.27
N ALA A 163 18.67 12.36 15.58
CA ALA A 163 18.29 12.01 16.93
C ALA A 163 19.06 10.76 17.39
N VAL A 164 19.38 10.70 18.67
CA VAL A 164 20.21 9.60 19.23
C VAL A 164 19.37 8.40 19.62
N LYS A 165 18.03 8.55 19.62
CA LYS A 165 17.04 7.52 19.93
C LYS A 165 15.65 7.98 19.52
N ALA A 166 14.74 7.03 19.42
CA ALA A 166 13.33 7.25 19.22
C ALA A 166 12.50 6.38 20.18
N ARG A 167 11.28 6.85 20.46
CA ARG A 167 10.24 6.09 21.16
C ARG A 167 9.02 6.00 20.27
N LEU A 168 8.67 4.77 19.94
CA LEU A 168 7.42 4.45 19.28
C LEU A 168 6.37 4.10 20.33
N TYR A 169 5.33 4.93 20.45
CA TYR A 169 4.16 4.63 21.27
C TYR A 169 3.07 4.07 20.38
N VAL A 170 2.64 2.85 20.68
CA VAL A 170 1.46 2.24 20.04
C VAL A 170 0.32 2.28 21.03
N HIS A 171 -0.76 2.92 20.62
CA HIS A 171 -1.97 3.13 21.41
C HIS A 171 -3.12 2.28 20.90
N HIS A 172 -3.98 1.87 21.82
CA HIS A 172 -5.27 1.29 21.53
C HIS A 172 -6.29 1.75 22.57
N PHE A 173 -7.49 2.08 22.13
CA PHE A 173 -8.63 2.30 23.02
C PHE A 173 -9.48 1.05 23.05
N ASN A 174 -9.62 0.42 24.21
CA ASN A 174 -10.47 -0.74 24.40
C ASN A 174 -11.91 -0.28 24.68
N PRO A 175 -12.86 -0.44 23.73
CA PRO A 175 -14.22 0.06 23.91
C PRO A 175 -15.00 -0.73 24.97
N ALA A 176 -14.61 -1.97 25.29
CA ALA A 176 -15.29 -2.80 26.28
C ALA A 176 -14.98 -2.33 27.71
N THR A 177 -13.73 -2.00 27.99
CA THR A 177 -13.30 -1.50 29.31
C THR A 177 -13.32 0.03 29.40
N LYS A 178 -13.42 0.73 28.26
CA LYS A 178 -13.25 2.18 28.12
C LYS A 178 -11.86 2.67 28.57
N GLU A 179 -10.85 1.83 28.43
CA GLU A 179 -9.48 2.13 28.86
C GLU A 179 -8.56 2.39 27.67
N HIS A 180 -7.51 3.17 27.95
CA HIS A 180 -6.42 3.43 27.02
C HIS A 180 -5.25 2.52 27.33
N GLU A 181 -4.82 1.75 26.33
CA GLU A 181 -3.68 0.85 26.43
C GLU A 181 -2.51 1.39 25.61
N LEU A 182 -1.29 1.23 26.13
CA LEU A 182 -0.07 1.77 25.53
C LEU A 182 1.06 0.75 25.52
N ARG A 183 1.70 0.60 24.37
CA ARG A 183 2.98 -0.10 24.23
C ARG A 183 4.07 0.89 23.85
N LEU A 184 5.10 0.99 24.68
CA LEU A 184 6.32 1.72 24.34
C LEU A 184 7.35 0.77 23.73
N ILE A 185 7.92 1.16 22.59
CA ILE A 185 9.05 0.48 21.94
C ILE A 185 10.19 1.49 21.76
N ASN A 186 11.34 1.20 22.38
CA ASN A 186 12.55 2.02 22.23
C ASN A 186 13.31 1.60 20.98
N ILE A 187 13.65 2.56 20.13
CA ILE A 187 14.38 2.33 18.88
C ILE A 187 15.65 3.17 18.91
N LYS A 188 16.80 2.53 18.69
CA LYS A 188 18.09 3.21 18.55
C LYS A 188 18.45 3.32 17.07
N PRO A 189 19.29 4.31 16.69
CA PRO A 189 19.90 4.34 15.37
C PRO A 189 20.54 3.00 15.04
N ASP A 190 20.21 2.46 13.89
CA ASP A 190 20.78 1.24 13.33
C ASP A 190 21.64 1.62 12.13
N PRO A 191 22.97 1.73 12.29
CA PRO A 191 23.84 2.23 11.22
C PRO A 191 23.77 1.40 9.95
N GLN A 192 23.55 0.08 10.05
CA GLN A 192 23.44 -0.77 8.87
C GLN A 192 22.15 -0.48 8.14
N ARG A 193 21.01 -0.52 8.84
CA ARG A 193 19.71 -0.27 8.21
C ARG A 193 19.62 1.16 7.67
N MET A 194 20.17 2.13 8.39
CA MET A 194 20.21 3.52 7.94
C MET A 194 20.96 3.69 6.62
N ARG A 195 22.10 3.01 6.44
CA ARG A 195 22.84 3.04 5.15
C ARG A 195 21.98 2.51 4.01
N GLU A 196 21.28 1.39 4.22
CA GLU A 196 20.38 0.82 3.22
C GLU A 196 19.25 1.77 2.84
N LEU A 197 18.64 2.41 3.83
CA LEU A 197 17.58 3.40 3.60
C LEU A 197 18.12 4.64 2.88
N ILE A 198 19.29 5.15 3.25
CA ILE A 198 19.94 6.28 2.59
C ILE A 198 20.19 5.98 1.11
N MET A 199 20.73 4.78 0.78
CA MET A 199 20.91 4.35 -0.61
C MET A 199 19.58 4.34 -1.36
N LEU A 200 18.53 3.77 -0.78
CA LEU A 200 17.18 3.78 -1.35
C LEU A 200 16.66 5.21 -1.60
N GLY A 201 16.93 6.14 -0.67
CA GLY A 201 16.55 7.54 -0.83
C GLY A 201 17.28 8.24 -1.97
N PHE A 202 18.58 7.98 -2.14
CA PHE A 202 19.35 8.51 -3.27
C PHE A 202 18.92 7.91 -4.61
N GLU A 203 18.64 6.61 -4.66
CA GLU A 203 18.09 5.95 -5.84
C GLU A 203 16.75 6.57 -6.25
N PHE A 204 15.86 6.79 -5.28
CA PHE A 204 14.58 7.46 -5.52
C PHE A 204 14.78 8.90 -5.98
N LYS A 205 15.68 9.67 -5.34
CA LYS A 205 15.99 11.05 -5.72
C LYS A 205 16.44 11.15 -7.17
N ARG A 206 17.36 10.27 -7.61
CA ARG A 206 17.82 10.23 -9.01
C ARG A 206 16.65 10.00 -9.96
N ALA A 207 15.84 8.98 -9.69
CA ALA A 207 14.67 8.67 -10.51
C ALA A 207 13.63 9.81 -10.52
N PHE A 208 13.47 10.52 -9.42
CA PHE A 208 12.58 11.68 -9.30
C PHE A 208 13.05 12.85 -10.16
N ILE A 209 14.34 13.20 -10.09
CA ILE A 209 14.93 14.26 -10.92
C ILE A 209 14.83 13.91 -12.41
N ASP A 210 15.13 12.67 -12.78
CA ASP A 210 15.05 12.22 -14.18
C ASP A 210 13.61 12.26 -14.70
N ALA A 211 12.65 11.79 -13.92
CA ALA A 211 11.24 11.80 -14.29
C ALA A 211 10.65 13.22 -14.37
N ASP A 212 11.05 14.12 -13.46
CA ASP A 212 10.65 15.53 -13.49
C ASP A 212 11.23 16.26 -14.70
N ARG A 213 12.50 15.98 -15.05
CA ARG A 213 13.11 16.45 -16.31
C ARG A 213 12.35 15.92 -17.53
N LEU A 214 11.96 14.65 -17.55
CA LEU A 214 11.16 14.08 -18.64
C LEU A 214 9.76 14.71 -18.73
N LYS A 215 9.14 15.07 -17.61
CA LYS A 215 7.87 15.82 -17.59
C LYS A 215 8.04 17.22 -18.20
N LEU A 216 9.15 17.90 -17.93
CA LEU A 216 9.50 19.18 -18.56
C LEU A 216 9.86 19.05 -20.05
N GLN A 217 10.41 17.89 -20.46
CA GLN A 217 10.70 17.57 -21.87
C GLN A 217 9.49 17.05 -22.65
N GLN A 218 8.37 16.73 -21.99
CA GLN A 218 7.13 16.29 -22.64
C GLN A 218 6.35 17.41 -23.36
N ASP A 219 6.96 18.57 -23.56
CA ASP A 219 6.32 19.77 -24.14
C ASP A 219 6.17 19.73 -25.69
N ALA A 220 5.97 18.56 -26.30
CA ALA A 220 5.60 18.47 -27.71
C ALA A 220 4.75 17.25 -28.14
N SER A 221 4.56 16.21 -27.31
CA SER A 221 3.82 15.00 -27.74
C SER A 221 2.87 14.40 -26.70
N SER A 222 2.73 15.00 -25.52
CA SER A 222 1.90 14.47 -24.44
C SER A 222 0.96 15.53 -23.92
N TYR A 223 -0.35 15.26 -23.93
CA TYR A 223 -1.38 16.14 -23.36
C TYR A 223 -1.76 15.65 -21.96
N VAL A 224 -1.55 16.50 -20.95
CA VAL A 224 -1.98 16.25 -19.56
C VAL A 224 -3.28 17.00 -19.32
N TYR A 225 -4.36 16.26 -19.04
CA TYR A 225 -5.67 16.86 -18.78
C TYR A 225 -5.67 17.70 -17.49
N PRO A 226 -6.35 18.87 -17.47
CA PRO A 226 -6.60 19.64 -16.24
C PRO A 226 -7.28 18.79 -15.14
N ARG A 227 -7.09 19.17 -13.87
CA ARG A 227 -7.49 18.36 -12.69
C ARG A 227 -8.96 17.90 -12.70
N GLU A 228 -9.87 18.75 -13.15
CA GLU A 228 -11.30 18.46 -13.22
C GLU A 228 -11.63 17.42 -14.31
N GLU A 229 -10.91 17.46 -15.43
CA GLU A 229 -11.05 16.47 -16.52
C GLU A 229 -10.30 15.18 -16.19
N ALA A 230 -9.13 15.26 -15.55
CA ALA A 230 -8.37 14.09 -15.11
C ALA A 230 -9.16 13.21 -14.12
N ALA A 231 -9.97 13.82 -13.24
CA ALA A 231 -10.87 13.08 -12.35
C ALA A 231 -11.97 12.31 -13.12
N ARG A 232 -12.52 12.92 -14.17
CA ARG A 232 -13.49 12.28 -15.07
C ARG A 232 -12.87 11.10 -15.81
N PHE A 233 -11.64 11.24 -16.30
CA PHE A 233 -10.92 10.15 -16.97
C PHE A 233 -10.46 9.07 -16.00
N GLY A 234 -10.08 9.41 -14.76
CA GLY A 234 -9.70 8.42 -13.75
C GLY A 234 -10.81 7.39 -13.49
N ALA A 235 -12.06 7.84 -13.39
CA ALA A 235 -13.21 6.96 -13.24
C ALA A 235 -13.45 6.07 -14.48
N VAL A 236 -13.17 6.59 -15.68
CA VAL A 236 -13.30 5.84 -16.94
C VAL A 236 -12.16 4.83 -17.11
N ILE A 237 -10.93 5.19 -16.75
CA ILE A 237 -9.75 4.32 -16.80
C ILE A 237 -9.92 3.15 -15.85
N GLU A 238 -10.43 3.37 -14.63
CA GLU A 238 -10.65 2.26 -13.69
C GLU A 238 -11.77 1.35 -14.16
N LYS A 239 -12.87 1.90 -14.72
CA LYS A 239 -13.91 1.09 -15.37
C LYS A 239 -13.36 0.28 -16.54
N TYR A 240 -12.49 0.88 -17.36
CA TYR A 240 -11.82 0.20 -18.47
C TYR A 240 -10.92 -0.94 -17.96
N ARG A 241 -10.10 -0.68 -16.93
CA ARG A 241 -9.22 -1.69 -16.32
C ARG A 241 -10.02 -2.88 -15.81
N LEU A 242 -11.09 -2.63 -15.07
CA LEU A 242 -12.00 -3.68 -14.56
C LEU A 242 -12.68 -4.44 -15.70
N ALA A 243 -13.08 -3.76 -16.78
CA ALA A 243 -13.69 -4.39 -17.95
C ALA A 243 -12.69 -5.31 -18.69
N VAL A 244 -11.44 -4.86 -18.88
CA VAL A 244 -10.36 -5.68 -19.47
C VAL A 244 -10.07 -6.91 -18.61
N GLU A 245 -10.03 -6.74 -17.28
CA GLU A 245 -9.78 -7.83 -16.34
C GLU A 245 -10.91 -8.88 -16.38
N ARG A 246 -12.17 -8.43 -16.40
CA ARG A 246 -13.34 -9.31 -16.62
C ARG A 246 -13.28 -10.01 -17.98
N GLY A 247 -12.93 -9.30 -19.04
CA GLY A 247 -12.78 -9.89 -20.38
C GLY A 247 -11.72 -10.99 -20.41
N ARG A 248 -10.57 -10.77 -19.76
CA ARG A 248 -9.53 -11.79 -19.61
C ARG A 248 -9.99 -12.99 -18.79
N GLN A 249 -10.78 -12.76 -17.73
CA GLN A 249 -11.35 -13.84 -16.94
C GLN A 249 -12.32 -14.68 -17.77
N MET A 250 -13.26 -14.05 -18.47
CA MET A 250 -14.23 -14.71 -19.34
C MET A 250 -13.53 -15.49 -20.47
N GLN A 251 -12.46 -14.97 -21.05
CA GLN A 251 -11.65 -15.71 -22.03
C GLN A 251 -11.01 -16.97 -21.44
N ARG A 252 -10.52 -16.91 -20.20
CA ARG A 252 -9.98 -18.10 -19.52
C ARG A 252 -11.07 -19.13 -19.24
N GLU A 253 -12.24 -18.69 -18.81
CA GLU A 253 -13.40 -19.56 -18.57
C GLU A 253 -13.88 -20.20 -19.87
N PHE A 254 -13.99 -19.42 -20.96
CA PHE A 254 -14.33 -19.93 -22.28
C PHE A 254 -13.33 -20.98 -22.76
N LYS A 255 -12.02 -20.72 -22.60
CA LYS A 255 -10.99 -21.70 -22.93
C LYS A 255 -11.13 -22.99 -22.11
N ARG A 256 -11.40 -22.89 -20.80
CA ARG A 256 -11.66 -24.07 -19.96
C ARG A 256 -12.87 -24.88 -20.44
N CYS A 257 -13.95 -24.20 -20.83
CA CYS A 257 -15.11 -24.88 -21.39
C CYS A 257 -14.80 -25.57 -22.72
N GLN A 258 -13.97 -24.94 -23.58
CA GLN A 258 -13.52 -25.58 -24.82
C GLN A 258 -12.65 -26.81 -24.56
N ASP A 259 -11.69 -26.71 -23.63
CA ASP A 259 -10.84 -27.84 -23.24
C ASP A 259 -11.70 -29.00 -22.67
N GLU A 260 -12.74 -28.67 -21.89
CA GLU A 260 -13.67 -29.66 -21.35
C GLU A 260 -14.57 -30.29 -22.42
N ILE A 261 -15.06 -29.51 -23.39
CA ILE A 261 -15.80 -30.03 -24.55
C ILE A 261 -14.93 -31.02 -25.33
N GLU A 262 -13.67 -30.68 -25.60
CA GLU A 262 -12.78 -31.57 -26.36
C GLU A 262 -12.44 -32.84 -25.56
N ARG A 263 -12.25 -32.73 -24.24
CA ARG A 263 -12.08 -33.88 -23.35
C ARG A 263 -13.30 -34.81 -23.39
N LEU A 264 -14.51 -34.25 -23.23
CA LEU A 264 -15.76 -35.01 -23.28
C LEU A 264 -16.00 -35.62 -24.66
N ARG A 265 -15.66 -34.91 -25.73
CA ARG A 265 -15.69 -35.43 -27.10
C ARG A 265 -14.78 -36.65 -27.25
N GLY A 266 -13.57 -36.59 -26.70
CA GLY A 266 -12.66 -37.74 -26.64
C GLY A 266 -13.28 -38.96 -25.95
N VAL A 267 -13.92 -38.76 -24.80
CA VAL A 267 -14.64 -39.83 -24.07
C VAL A 267 -15.78 -40.40 -24.91
N LEU A 268 -16.58 -39.55 -25.57
CA LEU A 268 -17.68 -39.98 -26.45
C LEU A 268 -17.17 -40.78 -27.66
N ILE A 269 -16.06 -40.34 -28.27
CA ILE A 269 -15.42 -41.06 -29.39
C ILE A 269 -14.86 -42.41 -28.92
N SER A 270 -14.23 -42.48 -27.75
CA SER A 270 -13.76 -43.77 -27.18
C SER A 270 -14.91 -44.71 -26.87
N ALA A 271 -16.04 -44.22 -26.37
CA ALA A 271 -17.25 -45.01 -26.14
C ALA A 271 -17.86 -45.56 -27.46
N LEU A 272 -17.70 -44.82 -28.56
CA LEU A 272 -18.09 -45.24 -29.91
C LEU A 272 -17.18 -46.32 -30.49
N TYR A 273 -15.93 -46.43 -30.08
CA TYR A 273 -14.93 -47.36 -30.63
C TYR A 273 -15.07 -48.82 -30.14
N LYS A 274 -16.29 -49.36 -30.10
CA LYS A 274 -16.49 -50.81 -30.04
C LYS A 274 -16.37 -51.37 -31.47
N PRO A 275 -15.44 -52.32 -31.76
CA PRO A 275 -15.13 -52.76 -33.12
C PRO A 275 -16.34 -53.27 -33.90
N ASP A 276 -17.27 -53.93 -33.22
CA ASP A 276 -18.35 -54.69 -33.88
C ASP A 276 -19.69 -53.92 -33.97
N TYR A 277 -19.70 -52.62 -33.64
CA TYR A 277 -20.94 -51.85 -33.53
C TYR A 277 -20.84 -50.51 -34.26
N ASP A 278 -21.74 -50.27 -35.21
CA ASP A 278 -21.87 -49.01 -35.94
C ASP A 278 -22.74 -47.97 -35.22
N THR A 279 -23.52 -48.40 -34.23
CA THR A 279 -24.39 -47.55 -33.43
C THR A 279 -24.30 -47.91 -31.95
N VAL A 280 -24.20 -46.90 -31.09
CA VAL A 280 -24.21 -47.03 -29.63
C VAL A 280 -25.39 -46.23 -29.08
N ILE A 281 -26.21 -46.86 -28.24
CA ILE A 281 -27.34 -46.22 -27.56
C ILE A 281 -26.99 -46.12 -26.07
N ALA A 282 -27.01 -44.90 -25.52
CA ALA A 282 -26.78 -44.64 -24.10
C ALA A 282 -27.93 -43.76 -23.56
N GLY A 283 -28.90 -44.39 -22.91
CA GLY A 283 -30.11 -43.71 -22.45
C GLY A 283 -30.92 -43.13 -23.63
N PRO A 284 -31.34 -41.85 -23.59
CA PRO A 284 -32.09 -41.21 -24.67
C PRO A 284 -31.23 -40.77 -25.86
N VAL A 285 -29.91 -40.98 -25.83
CA VAL A 285 -28.97 -40.51 -26.85
C VAL A 285 -28.48 -41.68 -27.68
N THR A 286 -28.58 -41.54 -29.01
CA THR A 286 -28.03 -42.49 -29.98
C THR A 286 -26.84 -41.85 -30.69
N PHE A 287 -25.74 -42.58 -30.75
CA PHE A 287 -24.52 -42.20 -31.47
C PHE A 287 -24.30 -43.18 -32.62
N THR A 288 -24.13 -42.70 -33.85
CA THR A 288 -23.89 -43.54 -35.02
C THR A 288 -22.56 -43.17 -35.65
N LYS A 289 -21.71 -44.15 -35.94
CA LYS A 289 -20.47 -43.94 -36.69
C LYS A 289 -20.82 -43.57 -38.13
N SER A 290 -20.28 -42.45 -38.62
CA SER A 290 -20.35 -42.11 -40.05
C SER A 290 -18.94 -41.85 -40.56
N VAL A 291 -18.56 -42.51 -41.67
CA VAL A 291 -17.25 -42.34 -42.31
C VAL A 291 -17.43 -41.40 -43.49
N LYS A 292 -16.76 -40.25 -43.45
CA LYS A 292 -16.71 -39.30 -44.58
C LYS A 292 -15.24 -39.07 -44.95
N GLN A 293 -14.84 -39.43 -46.17
CA GLN A 293 -13.48 -39.24 -46.70
C GLN A 293 -12.36 -39.76 -45.77
N GLY A 294 -12.48 -40.99 -45.24
CA GLY A 294 -11.41 -41.62 -44.45
C GLY A 294 -11.13 -41.01 -43.07
N LYS A 295 -11.93 -40.04 -42.62
CA LYS A 295 -11.94 -39.55 -41.24
C LYS A 295 -13.32 -39.82 -40.62
N ILE A 296 -13.34 -40.26 -39.36
CA ILE A 296 -14.57 -40.42 -38.60
C ILE A 296 -15.06 -39.03 -38.21
N ASP A 297 -16.21 -38.62 -38.73
CA ASP A 297 -16.84 -37.36 -38.39
C ASP A 297 -18.03 -37.65 -37.45
N PRO A 298 -18.00 -37.22 -36.17
CA PRO A 298 -19.10 -37.40 -35.25
C PRO A 298 -20.20 -36.36 -35.53
N GLN A 299 -20.74 -36.33 -36.74
CA GLN A 299 -21.94 -35.55 -37.07
C GLN A 299 -23.18 -36.42 -36.89
N GLY A 300 -23.80 -36.34 -35.71
CA GLY A 300 -25.08 -37.01 -35.50
C GLY A 300 -25.46 -37.24 -34.04
N VAL A 301 -25.43 -36.22 -33.20
CA VAL A 301 -26.19 -36.29 -31.94
C VAL A 301 -27.65 -36.01 -32.29
N ARG A 302 -28.47 -37.05 -32.41
CA ARG A 302 -29.93 -36.90 -32.47
C ARG A 302 -30.51 -37.25 -31.11
N THR A 303 -31.06 -36.26 -30.42
CA THR A 303 -31.93 -36.50 -29.25
C THR A 303 -33.31 -36.88 -29.77
N LYS A 304 -33.78 -38.09 -29.45
CA LYS A 304 -35.21 -38.41 -29.57
C LYS A 304 -35.88 -37.97 -28.29
N SER A 305 -36.67 -36.89 -28.36
CA SER A 305 -37.67 -36.58 -27.35
C SER A 305 -38.79 -37.62 -27.47
N TRP A 306 -38.89 -38.50 -26.47
CA TRP A 306 -40.09 -39.28 -26.28
C TRP A 306 -41.11 -38.37 -25.56
N THR A 307 -42.18 -38.02 -26.26
CA THR A 307 -43.45 -37.60 -25.64
C THR A 307 -44.09 -38.79 -24.96
#